data_AF-A0A7W8RL62-F1
#
_entry.id   AF-A0A7W8RL62-F1
#
_cell.length_a   1.000
_cell.length_b   1.000
_cell.length_c   1.000
_cell.angle_alpha   90.00
_cell.angle_beta   90.00
_cell.angle_gamma   90.00
#
_symmetry.space_group_name_H-M   'P 1'
#
loop_
_entity.id
_entity.type
_entity.pdbx_description
1 polymer ?
#
loop_
_entity_poly.entity_id
_entity_poly.type
_entity_poly.pdbx_seq_one_letter_code
_entity_poly.pdbx_strand_id
1 'polypeptide(L)' 'MADRNTAASQRTRLLRALKRGPVDTQHASRQLDIIHPPRRVFELRKLGHDITTSWVWRTTEAGARHRVGLYSLEGRQ' A
#
# COMPACT_ATOMS: atom_id res chain seq x y z
N MET A 1 11.85 21.30 8.70
CA MET A 1 10.85 20.25 9.00
C MET A 1 10.69 19.40 7.76
N ALA A 2 10.86 18.08 7.85
CA ALA A 2 10.73 17.21 6.67
C ALA A 2 9.26 17.14 6.24
N ASP A 3 8.99 17.41 4.97
CA ASP A 3 7.64 17.32 4.43
C ASP A 3 7.13 15.87 4.53
N ARG A 4 6.04 15.71 5.30
CA ARG A 4 5.48 14.39 5.61
C ARG A 4 4.78 13.77 4.40
N ASN A 5 4.56 14.50 3.31
CA ASN A 5 3.82 14.02 2.15
C ASN A 5 4.67 13.79 0.90
N THR A 6 6.00 13.93 1.02
CA THR A 6 6.92 13.48 -0.03
C THR A 6 6.70 12.02 -0.41
N ALA A 7 7.07 11.68 -1.66
CA ALA A 7 7.06 10.30 -2.15
C ALA A 7 7.84 9.34 -1.24
N ALA A 8 8.97 9.79 -0.67
CA ALA A 8 9.79 9.01 0.25
C ALA A 8 9.06 8.72 1.57
N SER A 9 8.39 9.72 2.15
CA SER A 9 7.57 9.56 3.36
C SER A 9 6.42 8.57 3.12
N GLN A 10 5.72 8.67 1.98
CA GLN A 10 4.65 7.75 1.62
C GLN A 10 5.15 6.30 1.42
N ARG A 11 6.28 6.09 0.72
CA ARG A 11 6.91 4.77 0.59
C ARG A 11 7.27 4.18 1.96
N THR A 12 7.83 5.00 2.84
CA THR A 12 8.21 4.57 4.20
C THR A 12 6.99 4.12 5.00
N ARG A 13 5.87 4.87 4.94
CA ARG A 13 4.61 4.48 5.59
C ARG A 13 4.08 3.16 5.05
N LEU A 14 4.04 3.01 3.72
CA LEU A 14 3.57 1.80 3.08
C LEU A 14 4.42 0.59 3.46
N LEU A 15 5.74 0.70 3.37
CA LEU A 15 6.66 -0.38 3.72
C LEU A 15 6.54 -0.79 5.19
N ARG A 16 6.41 0.18 6.11
CA ARG A 16 6.18 -0.11 7.53
C ARG A 16 4.87 -0.85 7.76
N ALA A 17 3.80 -0.51 7.03
CA ALA A 17 2.53 -1.21 7.11
C ALA A 17 2.63 -2.63 6.53
N LEU A 18 3.27 -2.79 5.37
CA LEU A 18 3.48 -4.09 4.71
C LEU A 18 4.31 -5.07 5.57
N LYS A 19 5.28 -4.56 6.33
CA LYS A 19 6.04 -5.36 7.30
C LYS A 19 5.18 -5.92 8.45
N ARG A 20 4.03 -5.29 8.74
CA ARG A 20 3.08 -5.76 9.77
C ARG A 20 2.05 -6.73 9.20
N GLY A 21 1.79 -6.66 7.89
CA GLY A 21 0.89 -7.57 7.20
C GLY A 21 0.42 -7.00 5.85
N PRO A 22 -0.42 -7.75 5.11
CA PRO A 22 -0.94 -7.31 3.82
C PRO A 22 -1.75 -6.01 3.93
N VAL A 23 -1.60 -5.13 2.95
CA VAL A 23 -2.28 -3.82 2.89
C VAL A 23 -3.04 -3.70 1.57
N ASP A 24 -4.35 -3.43 1.64
CA ASP A 24 -5.12 -3.16 0.43
C ASP A 24 -5.08 -1.69 0.00
N THR A 25 -5.42 -1.44 -1.27
CA THR A 25 -5.37 -0.09 -1.87
C THR A 25 -6.26 0.91 -1.12
N GLN A 26 -7.40 0.49 -0.57
CA GLN A 26 -8.29 1.40 0.16
C GLN A 26 -7.70 1.77 1.52
N HIS A 27 -7.18 0.78 2.25
CA HIS A 27 -6.46 1.03 3.50
C HIS A 27 -5.25 1.94 3.28
N ALA A 28 -4.43 1.66 2.25
CA ALA A 28 -3.27 2.49 1.92
C ALA A 28 -3.66 3.95 1.63
N SER A 29 -4.75 4.17 0.88
CA SER A 29 -5.20 5.52 0.56
C SER A 29 -5.78 6.25 1.76
N ARG A 30 -6.61 5.59 2.57
CA ARG A 30 -7.40 6.24 3.64
C ARG A 30 -6.67 6.31 4.97
N GLN A 31 -6.02 5.22 5.37
CA GLN A 31 -5.41 5.09 6.70
C GLN A 31 -3.93 5.49 6.69
N LEU A 32 -3.22 5.28 5.59
CA LEU A 32 -1.79 5.61 5.47
C LEU A 32 -1.54 6.96 4.80
N ASP A 33 -2.59 7.66 4.36
CA ASP A 33 -2.52 8.94 3.65
C ASP A 33 -1.53 8.88 2.47
N ILE A 34 -1.77 7.92 1.56
CA ILE A 34 -0.94 7.69 0.38
C ILE A 34 -1.73 8.03 -0.87
N ILE A 35 -1.22 9.01 -1.61
CA ILE A 35 -1.72 9.34 -2.94
C ILE A 35 -1.14 8.35 -3.96
N HIS A 36 -2.03 7.73 -4.74
CA HIS A 36 -1.72 6.68 -5.72
C HIS A 36 -0.91 5.49 -5.14
N PRO A 37 -1.49 4.66 -4.26
CA PRO A 37 -0.80 3.49 -3.69
C PRO A 37 -0.10 2.57 -4.70
N PRO A 38 -0.67 2.27 -5.90
CA PRO A 38 0.01 1.44 -6.89
C PRO A 38 1.38 1.98 -7.32
N ARG A 39 1.52 3.31 -7.40
CA ARG A 39 2.80 3.96 -7.74
C ARG A 39 3.83 3.74 -6.64
N ARG A 40 3.43 3.80 -5.36
CA ARG A 40 4.34 3.56 -4.23
C ARG A 40 4.78 2.11 -4.14
N VAL A 41 3.89 1.16 -4.43
CA VAL A 41 4.25 -0.26 -4.56
C VAL A 41 5.26 -0.47 -5.69
N PHE A 42 5.01 0.12 -6.86
CA PHE A 42 5.94 0.04 -7.99
C PHE A 42 7.33 0.60 -7.65
N GLU A 43 7.40 1.76 -6.98
CA GLU A 43 8.66 2.34 -6.55
C GLU A 43 9.38 1.46 -5.51
N LEU A 44 8.65 0.87 -4.55
CA LEU A 44 9.24 -0.06 -3.57
C LEU A 44 9.78 -1.35 -4.22
N ARG A 45 9.09 -1.89 -5.23
CA ARG A 45 9.58 -3.02 -6.03
C ARG A 45 10.88 -2.67 -6.76
N LYS A 46 10.95 -1.47 -7.34
CA LYS A 46 12.19 -0.96 -7.97
C LYS A 46 13.34 -0.80 -6.97
N LEU A 47 13.05 -0.56 -5.70
CA LEU A 47 14.03 -0.52 -4.62
C LEU A 47 14.43 -1.91 -4.10
N GLY A 48 13.89 -2.99 -4.68
CA GLY A 48 14.25 -4.38 -4.35
C GLY A 48 13.34 -5.04 -3.30
N HIS A 49 12.23 -4.41 -2.91
CA HIS A 49 11.25 -5.07 -2.03
C HIS A 49 10.40 -6.06 -2.81
N ASP A 50 10.38 -7.31 -2.37
CA ASP A 50 9.52 -8.34 -2.95
C ASP A 50 8.09 -8.15 -2.46
N ILE A 51 7.24 -7.53 -3.29
CA ILE A 51 5.85 -7.24 -2.95
C ILE A 51 4.95 -7.90 -3.97
N THR A 52 4.12 -8.84 -3.56
CA THR A 52 3.09 -9.46 -4.40
C THR A 52 1.82 -8.64 -4.42
N THR A 53 0.99 -8.84 -5.45
CA THR A 53 -0.35 -8.26 -5.51
C THR A 53 -1.36 -9.37 -5.77
N SER A 54 -2.23 -9.59 -4.79
CA SER A 54 -3.45 -10.35 -4.97
C SER A 54 -4.64 -9.38 -5.11
N TRP A 55 -5.82 -9.90 -5.44
CA TRP A 55 -7.01 -9.07 -5.59
C TRP A 55 -8.09 -9.48 -4.60
N VAL A 56 -8.67 -8.49 -3.93
CA VAL A 56 -9.74 -8.69 -2.95
C VAL A 56 -10.93 -7.82 -3.25
N TRP A 57 -12.11 -8.29 -2.89
CA TRP A 57 -13.30 -7.46 -2.89
C TRP A 57 -13.39 -6.67 -1.58
N ARG A 58 -13.68 -5.38 -1.68
CA ARG A 58 -13.96 -4.50 -0.56
C ARG A 58 -15.24 -3.73 -0.81
N THR A 59 -16.06 -3.62 0.23
CA THR A 59 -17.25 -2.79 0.23
C THR A 59 -16.87 -1.42 0.77
N THR A 60 -17.17 -0.37 0.02
CA THR A 60 -16.99 1.01 0.46
C THR A 60 -18.12 1.43 1.39
N GLU A 61 -17.93 2.54 2.10
CA GLU A 61 -18.98 3.14 2.94
C GLU A 61 -20.24 3.52 2.15
N ALA A 62 -20.12 3.75 0.84
CA ALA A 62 -21.25 3.97 -0.05
C ALA A 62 -22.01 2.68 -0.42
N GLY A 63 -21.64 1.53 0.15
CA GLY A 63 -22.24 0.22 -0.14
C GLY A 63 -21.76 -0.42 -1.46
N ALA A 64 -20.97 0.29 -2.26
CA ALA A 64 -20.46 -0.21 -3.53
C ALA A 64 -19.30 -1.19 -3.32
N ARG A 65 -19.31 -2.31 -4.05
CA ARG A 65 -18.29 -3.37 -3.99
C ARG A 65 -17.24 -3.16 -5.09
N HIS A 66 -15.98 -3.04 -4.69
CA HIS A 66 -14.86 -2.81 -5.60
C HIS A 66 -13.82 -3.92 -5.47
N ARG A 67 -13.23 -4.31 -6.59
CA ARG A 67 -12.04 -5.18 -6.59
C ARG A 67 -10.80 -4.30 -6.49
N VAL A 68 -10.03 -4.50 -5.43
CA VAL A 68 -8.84 -3.69 -5.13
C VAL A 68 -7.62 -4.58 -4.94
N GLY A 69 -6.43 -4.01 -5.14
CA GLY A 69 -5.17 -4.73 -4.93
C GLY A 69 -4.91 -4.92 -3.44
N LEU A 70 -4.55 -6.13 -3.04
CA LEU A 70 -3.99 -6.48 -1.74
C LEU A 70 -2.50 -6.73 -1.92
N TYR A 71 -1.68 -5.89 -1.30
CA TYR A 71 -0.23 -5.93 -1.38
C TYR A 71 0.34 -6.69 -0.19
N SER A 72 1.21 -7.65 -0.43
CA SER A 72 1.91 -8.43 0.62
C SER A 72 3.40 -8.35 0.41
N LEU A 73 4.18 -8.22 1.49
CA LEU A 73 5.64 -8.31 1.43
C LEU A 73 6.04 -9.78 1.57
N GLU A 74 6.70 -10.32 0.54
CA GLU A 74 7.26 -11.67 0.55
C GLU A 74 8.65 -11.65 1.20
N GLY A 75 9.09 -12.81 1.71
CA GLY A 75 10.37 -12.92 2.42
C GLY A 75 10.27 -12.71 3.92
N ARG A 76 9.12 -13.03 4.53
CA ARG A 76 9.07 -13.35 5.96
C ARG A 76 9.71 -14.73 6.16
N GLN A 77 11.02 -14.74 6.38
CA GLN A 77 11.73 -15.76 7.15
C GLN A 77 12.50 -15.05 8.26
#